data_AF-A0AAN1F0V5-F1
#
_entry.id   AF-A0AAN1F0V5-F1
#
_cell.length_a   1.000
_cell.length_b   1.000
_cell.length_c   1.000
_cell.angle_alpha   90.00
_cell.angle_beta   90.00
_cell.angle_gamma   90.00
#
_symmetry.space_group_name_H-M   'P 1'
#
loop_
_entity.id
_entity.type
_entity.pdbx_description
1 polymer ?
#
loop_
_entity_poly.entity_id
_entity_poly.type
_entity_poly.pdbx_seq_one_letter_code
_entity_poly.pdbx_strand_id
1 'polypeptide(L)'
;MTPLEANDELPEEVQTMIQQSNDALAAEALVRYVIGLAAAAEIRFTDVQLQVLTNHLIEMLNRSQSGEQLPAVDPQMFADVSQKSLDLADQVVRHIGHLAVAEKYILSIHFEAAQNKI
;
A
#
# COMPACT_ATOMS: atom_id res chain seq x y z
N MET A 1 5.72 -18.56 -8.03
CA MET A 1 6.08 -17.13 -8.00
C MET A 1 6.82 -16.93 -6.70
N THR A 2 8.09 -16.59 -6.78
CA THR A 2 8.99 -16.43 -5.64
C THR A 2 8.65 -15.11 -4.93
N PRO A 3 8.58 -15.05 -3.59
CA PRO A 3 8.32 -13.80 -2.88
C PRO A 3 9.44 -12.79 -3.13
N LEU A 4 9.10 -11.51 -3.27
CA LEU A 4 10.07 -10.43 -3.26
C LEU A 4 10.58 -10.20 -1.83
N GLU A 5 11.86 -10.50 -1.59
CA GLU A 5 12.60 -10.03 -0.43
C GLU A 5 12.97 -8.55 -0.59
N ALA A 6 13.33 -7.87 0.51
CA ALA A 6 13.55 -6.41 0.53
C ALA A 6 14.69 -5.91 -0.41
N ASN A 7 15.51 -6.82 -0.93
CA ASN A 7 16.59 -6.55 -1.89
C ASN A 7 16.31 -7.12 -3.29
N ASP A 8 15.13 -7.70 -3.52
CA ASP A 8 14.76 -8.23 -4.83
C ASP A 8 14.31 -7.10 -5.76
N GLU A 9 14.57 -7.31 -7.05
CA GLU A 9 14.17 -6.44 -8.13
C GLU A 9 12.64 -6.43 -8.25
N LEU A 10 12.02 -5.24 -8.23
CA LEU A 10 10.56 -5.10 -8.34
C LEU A 10 10.06 -5.70 -9.68
N PRO A 11 8.84 -6.24 -9.76
CA PRO A 11 8.29 -6.74 -11.03
C PRO A 11 8.31 -5.65 -12.11
N GLU A 12 8.49 -6.04 -13.38
CA GLU A 12 8.63 -5.10 -14.51
C GLU A 12 7.43 -4.14 -14.62
N GLU A 13 6.21 -4.64 -14.40
CA GLU A 13 5.02 -3.80 -14.41
C GLU A 13 5.02 -2.79 -13.25
N VAL A 14 5.48 -3.19 -12.06
CA VAL A 14 5.60 -2.30 -10.90
C VAL A 14 6.63 -1.21 -11.18
N GLN A 15 7.78 -1.56 -11.76
CA GLN A 15 8.79 -0.58 -12.17
C GLN A 15 8.22 0.41 -13.20
N THR A 16 7.47 -0.08 -14.17
CA THR A 16 6.82 0.76 -15.19
C THR A 16 5.82 1.73 -14.56
N MET A 17 4.97 1.27 -13.64
CA MET A 17 4.01 2.11 -12.91
C MET A 17 4.71 3.21 -12.11
N ILE A 18 5.80 2.88 -11.42
CA ILE A 18 6.62 3.84 -10.66
C ILE A 18 7.23 4.89 -11.60
N GLN A 19 7.82 4.47 -12.72
CA GLN A 19 8.44 5.37 -13.69
C GLN A 19 7.44 6.34 -14.35
N GLN A 20 6.18 5.91 -14.51
CA GLN A 20 5.10 6.72 -15.06
C GLN A 20 4.41 7.63 -14.02
N SER A 21 4.74 7.49 -12.74
CA SER A 21 4.18 8.33 -11.67
C SER A 21 4.76 9.75 -11.69
N ASN A 22 4.07 10.68 -11.01
CA ASN A 22 4.49 12.08 -10.93
C ASN A 22 5.84 12.26 -10.18
N ASP A 23 6.14 11.36 -9.23
CA ASP A 23 7.37 11.35 -8.46
C ASP A 23 7.85 9.90 -8.30
N ALA A 24 8.59 9.43 -9.30
CA ALA A 24 9.09 8.05 -9.34
C ALA A 24 10.00 7.71 -8.15
N LEU A 25 10.78 8.67 -7.65
CA LEU A 25 11.68 8.45 -6.52
C LEU A 25 10.88 8.22 -5.22
N ALA A 26 9.90 9.08 -4.96
CA ALA A 26 9.03 8.93 -3.79
C ALA A 26 8.14 7.68 -3.91
N ALA A 27 7.62 7.38 -5.10
CA ALA A 27 6.83 6.17 -5.35
C ALA A 27 7.65 4.89 -5.11
N GLU A 28 8.87 4.80 -5.62
CA GLU A 28 9.75 3.64 -5.37
C GLU A 28 10.06 3.49 -3.87
N ALA A 29 10.45 4.59 -3.21
CA ALA A 29 10.74 4.58 -1.79
C ALA A 29 9.54 4.10 -0.96
N LEU A 30 8.33 4.56 -1.31
CA LEU A 30 7.09 4.16 -0.65
C LEU A 30 6.78 2.68 -0.88
N VAL A 31 6.85 2.20 -2.12
CA VAL A 31 6.59 0.78 -2.45
C VAL A 31 7.56 -0.12 -1.68
N ARG A 32 8.86 0.20 -1.66
CA ARG A 32 9.87 -0.56 -0.92
C ARG A 32 9.64 -0.51 0.59
N TYR A 33 9.27 0.65 1.13
CA TYR A 33 8.90 0.78 2.53
C TYR A 33 7.74 -0.15 2.90
N VAL A 34 6.67 -0.17 2.09
CA VAL A 34 5.50 -1.02 2.35
C VAL A 34 5.83 -2.51 2.22
N ILE A 35 6.64 -2.91 1.24
CA ILE A 35 7.12 -4.30 1.13
C ILE A 35 7.91 -4.69 2.38
N GLY A 36 8.84 -3.85 2.83
CA GLY A 36 9.64 -4.11 4.04
C GLY A 36 8.79 -4.20 5.31
N LEU A 37 7.83 -3.28 5.46
CA LEU A 37 6.88 -3.26 6.58
C LEU A 37 6.01 -4.53 6.60
N ALA A 38 5.46 -4.92 5.44
CA ALA A 38 4.69 -6.15 5.29
C ALA A 38 5.54 -7.39 5.59
N ALA A 39 6.78 -7.40 5.10
CA ALA A 39 7.68 -8.54 5.25
C ALA A 39 8.07 -8.78 6.71
N ALA A 40 8.32 -7.69 7.47
CA ALA A 40 8.56 -7.74 8.91
C ALA A 40 7.33 -8.24 9.69
N ALA A 41 6.14 -8.10 9.13
CA ALA A 41 4.90 -8.63 9.66
C ALA A 41 4.55 -10.03 9.09
N GLU A 42 5.47 -10.73 8.43
CA GLU A 42 5.25 -12.04 7.79
C GLU A 42 4.13 -12.03 6.73
N ILE A 43 3.93 -10.89 6.08
CA ILE A 43 3.03 -10.75 4.92
C ILE A 43 3.89 -10.67 3.66
N ARG A 44 3.47 -11.35 2.59
CA ARG A 44 4.12 -11.32 1.28
C ARG A 44 3.05 -11.13 0.21
N PHE A 45 3.33 -10.26 -0.75
CA PHE A 45 2.46 -10.02 -1.89
C PHE A 45 2.91 -10.89 -3.08
N THR A 46 1.97 -11.40 -3.87
CA THR A 46 2.27 -11.88 -5.22
C THR A 46 2.54 -10.69 -6.15
N ASP A 47 3.15 -10.92 -7.31
CA ASP A 47 3.41 -9.85 -8.29
C ASP A 47 2.13 -9.09 -8.66
N VAL A 48 1.02 -9.81 -8.87
CA VAL A 48 -0.28 -9.20 -9.17
C VAL A 48 -0.80 -8.37 -7.99
N GLN A 49 -0.70 -8.88 -6.76
CA GLN A 49 -1.10 -8.11 -5.57
C GLN A 49 -0.24 -6.86 -5.41
N LEU A 50 1.04 -6.94 -5.73
CA LEU A 50 1.97 -5.81 -5.65
C LEU A 50 1.69 -4.76 -6.73
N GLN A 51 1.30 -5.15 -7.94
CA GLN A 51 0.86 -4.21 -8.99
C GLN A 51 -0.37 -3.40 -8.52
N VAL A 52 -1.40 -4.08 -8.00
CA VAL A 52 -2.63 -3.44 -7.51
C VAL A 52 -2.33 -2.53 -6.31
N LEU A 53 -1.47 -2.98 -5.38
CA LEU A 53 -1.01 -2.16 -4.26
C LEU A 53 -0.22 -0.93 -4.73
N THR A 54 0.66 -1.09 -5.71
CA THR A 54 1.50 0.00 -6.25
C THR A 54 0.63 1.10 -6.85
N ASN A 55 -0.39 0.75 -7.64
CA ASN A 55 -1.36 1.73 -8.15
C ASN A 55 -1.97 2.56 -7.01
N HIS A 56 -2.45 1.88 -5.97
CA HIS A 56 -3.09 2.55 -4.84
C HIS A 56 -2.12 3.44 -4.06
N LEU A 57 -0.88 2.99 -3.82
CA LEU A 57 0.15 3.78 -3.15
C LEU A 57 0.52 5.05 -3.93
N ILE A 58 0.60 4.96 -5.26
CA ILE A 58 0.85 6.12 -6.13
C ILE A 58 -0.31 7.12 -6.02
N GLU A 59 -1.56 6.64 -6.03
CA GLU A 59 -2.73 7.50 -5.84
C GLU A 59 -2.75 8.19 -4.47
N MET A 60 -2.39 7.46 -3.41
CA MET A 60 -2.25 8.02 -2.06
C MET A 60 -1.15 9.09 -2.02
N LEU A 61 0.00 8.83 -2.64
CA LEU A 61 1.09 9.80 -2.73
C LEU A 61 0.66 11.06 -3.49
N ASN A 62 -0.05 10.91 -4.60
CA ASN A 62 -0.60 12.04 -5.36
C ASN A 62 -1.59 12.88 -4.52
N ARG A 63 -2.49 12.24 -3.77
CA ARG A 63 -3.44 12.93 -2.88
C ARG A 63 -2.73 13.69 -1.75
N SER A 64 -1.70 13.07 -1.16
CA SER A 64 -0.87 13.71 -0.14
C SER A 64 -0.22 15.01 -0.65
N GLN A 65 0.21 15.02 -1.93
CA GLN A 65 0.85 16.17 -2.55
C GLN A 65 -0.15 17.23 -3.04
N SER A 66 -1.30 16.82 -3.58
CA SER A 66 -2.32 17.74 -4.10
C SER A 66 -3.22 18.36 -3.02
N GLY A 67 -3.31 17.71 -1.86
CA GLY A 67 -4.25 18.05 -0.79
C GLY A 67 -5.68 17.55 -1.05
N GLU A 68 -5.90 16.80 -2.13
CA GLU A 68 -7.16 16.10 -2.36
C GLU A 68 -7.40 15.07 -1.26
N GLN A 69 -8.62 15.04 -0.73
CA GLN A 69 -8.99 14.11 0.33
C GLN A 69 -9.92 13.04 -0.19
N LEU A 70 -9.65 11.80 0.20
CA LEU A 70 -10.57 10.69 0.01
C LEU A 70 -11.90 11.00 0.73
N PRO A 71 -13.06 10.71 0.12
CA PRO A 71 -14.34 10.77 0.81
C PRO A 71 -14.35 9.93 2.09
N ALA A 72 -15.16 10.35 3.05
CA ALA A 72 -15.37 9.56 4.26
C ALA A 72 -15.93 8.17 3.88
N VAL A 73 -15.30 7.13 4.42
CA VAL A 73 -15.79 5.74 4.33
C VAL A 73 -16.41 5.33 5.66
N ASP A 74 -17.40 4.45 5.62
CA ASP A 74 -17.99 3.88 6.84
C ASP A 74 -17.05 2.81 7.42
N PRO A 75 -16.47 3.01 8.62
CA PRO A 75 -15.59 2.02 9.24
C PRO A 75 -16.26 0.65 9.46
N GLN A 76 -17.58 0.61 9.58
CA GLN A 76 -18.32 -0.66 9.75
C GLN A 76 -18.17 -1.58 8.54
N MET A 77 -17.92 -1.05 7.34
CA MET A 77 -17.64 -1.86 6.15
C MET A 77 -16.33 -2.66 6.27
N PHE A 78 -15.46 -2.29 7.21
CA PHE A 78 -14.15 -2.89 7.43
C PHE A 78 -14.07 -3.63 8.78
N ALA A 79 -15.22 -3.92 9.41
CA ALA A 79 -15.27 -4.56 10.73
C ALA A 79 -14.64 -5.96 10.77
N ASP A 80 -14.64 -6.67 9.64
CA ASP A 80 -14.05 -8.01 9.51
C ASP A 80 -12.56 -7.98 9.13
N VAL A 81 -11.99 -6.81 8.84
CA VAL A 81 -10.56 -6.68 8.55
C VAL A 81 -9.76 -6.87 9.83
N SER A 82 -8.70 -7.66 9.78
CA SER A 82 -7.89 -7.90 10.96
C SER A 82 -7.22 -6.63 11.48
N GLN A 83 -7.14 -6.49 12.80
CA GLN A 83 -6.47 -5.35 13.45
C GLN A 83 -5.02 -5.19 12.96
N LYS A 84 -4.33 -6.31 12.67
CA LYS A 84 -2.98 -6.32 12.09
C LYS A 84 -2.93 -5.57 10.76
N SER A 85 -3.87 -5.82 9.85
CA SER A 85 -3.92 -5.13 8.55
C SER A 85 -4.29 -3.65 8.69
N LEU A 86 -5.20 -3.32 9.61
CA LEU A 86 -5.54 -1.94 9.93
C LEU A 86 -4.34 -1.16 10.50
N ASP A 87 -3.56 -1.78 11.39
CA ASP A 87 -2.40 -1.15 12.03
C ASP A 87 -1.24 -0.93 11.04
N LEU A 88 -1.02 -1.87 10.12
CA LEU A 88 -0.04 -1.71 9.04
C LEU A 88 -0.46 -0.58 8.10
N ALA A 89 -1.73 -0.53 7.72
CA ALA A 89 -2.25 0.54 6.86
C ALA A 89 -2.18 1.91 7.55
N ASP A 90 -2.48 2.01 8.84
CA ASP A 90 -2.34 3.26 9.62
C ASP A 90 -0.89 3.75 9.64
N GLN A 91 0.09 2.85 9.80
CA GLN A 91 1.52 3.19 9.73
C GLN A 91 1.91 3.76 8.37
N VAL A 92 1.43 3.16 7.27
CA VAL A 92 1.70 3.67 5.92
C VAL A 92 1.06 5.05 5.70
N VAL A 93 -0.20 5.24 6.08
CA VAL A 93 -0.89 6.54 5.97
C VAL A 93 -0.15 7.63 6.75
N ARG A 94 0.33 7.31 7.96
CA ARG A 94 1.11 8.24 8.79
C ARG A 94 2.50 8.50 8.24
N HIS A 95 3.12 7.50 7.59
CA HIS A 95 4.41 7.63 6.94
C HIS A 95 4.34 8.58 5.73
N ILE A 96 3.30 8.44 4.90
CA ILE A 96 3.07 9.35 3.75
C ILE A 96 2.73 10.76 4.26
N GLY A 97 1.86 10.86 5.26
CA GLY A 97 1.41 12.14 5.81
C GLY A 97 0.44 12.88 4.89
N HIS A 98 -0.17 13.96 5.39
CA HIS A 98 -1.14 14.80 4.66
C HIS A 98 -2.31 14.03 4.02
N LEU A 99 -2.69 12.90 4.62
CA LEU A 99 -3.77 12.04 4.16
C LEU A 99 -4.93 11.98 5.15
N ALA A 100 -6.12 11.69 4.64
CA ALA A 100 -7.28 11.43 5.47
C ALA A 100 -7.12 10.11 6.23
N VAL A 101 -7.61 10.05 7.46
CA VAL A 101 -7.59 8.80 8.26
C VAL A 101 -8.34 7.66 7.56
N ALA A 102 -9.32 7.99 6.72
CA ALA A 102 -10.11 7.04 5.95
C ALA A 102 -9.28 6.15 5.00
N GLU A 103 -8.12 6.63 4.55
CA GLU A 103 -7.24 5.90 3.62
C GLU A 103 -6.80 4.54 4.16
N LYS A 104 -6.62 4.42 5.48
CA LYS A 104 -6.15 3.17 6.09
C LYS A 104 -7.14 2.04 5.89
N TYR A 105 -8.44 2.33 5.79
CA TYR A 105 -9.45 1.31 5.62
C TYR A 105 -9.33 0.65 4.25
N ILE A 106 -9.22 1.44 3.18
CA ILE A 106 -9.05 0.90 1.83
C ILE A 106 -7.69 0.19 1.71
N LEU A 107 -6.61 0.83 2.20
CA LEU A 107 -5.28 0.25 2.15
C LEU A 107 -5.19 -1.09 2.91
N SER A 108 -5.91 -1.23 4.04
CA SER A 108 -5.90 -2.45 4.85
C SER A 108 -6.33 -3.70 4.08
N ILE A 109 -7.19 -3.56 3.07
CA ILE A 109 -7.66 -4.68 2.24
C ILE A 109 -6.51 -5.34 1.49
N HIS A 110 -5.49 -4.58 1.06
CA HIS A 110 -4.33 -5.15 0.37
C HIS A 110 -3.54 -6.09 1.29
N PHE A 111 -3.34 -5.69 2.55
CA PHE A 111 -2.67 -6.52 3.55
C PHE A 111 -3.51 -7.74 3.95
N GLU A 112 -4.83 -7.59 4.02
CA GLU A 112 -5.73 -8.68 4.36
C GLU A 112 -5.80 -9.74 3.24
N ALA A 113 -5.91 -9.30 1.98
CA ALA A 113 -5.89 -10.18 0.81
C ALA A 113 -4.56 -10.93 0.67
N ALA A 114 -3.43 -10.28 0.97
CA ALA A 114 -2.11 -10.92 0.96
C ALA A 114 -1.94 -12.03 2.02
N GLN A 115 -2.80 -12.05 3.04
CA GLN A 115 -2.85 -13.11 4.05
C GLN A 115 -3.82 -14.25 3.69
N ASN A 116 -4.41 -14.24 2.49
CA ASN A 116 -5.49 -15.14 2.06
C ASN A 116 -6.68 -15.13 3.03
N LYS A 117 -6.99 -13.97 3.62
CA LYS A 117 -8.10 -13.81 4.56
C LYS A 117 -9.34 -13.17 3.92
N ILE A 118 -9.25 -12.79 2.65
CA ILE A 118 -10.36 -12.31 1.80
C ILE A 118 -10.14 -12.84 0.38
#